data_AF-A0A2D9P6D7-F1
#
_entry.id   AF-A0A2D9P6D7-F1
#
_cell.length_a   1.000
_cell.length_b   1.000
_cell.length_c   1.000
_cell.angle_alpha   90.00
_cell.angle_beta   90.00
_cell.angle_gamma   90.00
#
_symmetry.space_group_name_H-M   'P 1'
#
loop_
_entity.id
_entity.type
_entity.pdbx_description
1 polymer ?
#
loop_
_entity_poly.entity_id
_entity_poly.type
_entity_poly.pdbx_seq_one_letter_code
_entity_poly.pdbx_strand_id
1 'polypeptide(L)'
;MTKYMLYIYMILITFLCFNCSEAPLEIPLDSNRNVIFNVNMSNYNFYSPNDSIKLHIDNNVYDMSNSDDDNIFSLTLNLILGKEYLYKYSVNDSLENLVNYRSLIVSDTENIVSDFYSEINPTILAFYVDMSYQIEIGNFNIETDSLDIAGNFNGWPSSYNNSENYFLKDVNQDNIFEIEITGLEAGNEIEYKFRINGDWDLAEFPGGGPNRLYTVLGGENILEFCFNDEGCN
;
A
#
# COMPACT_ATOMS: atom_id res chain seq x y z
N MET A 1 80.12 7.21 -17.81
CA MET A 1 79.41 7.31 -16.52
C MET A 1 78.61 8.60 -16.61
N THR A 2 77.28 8.64 -16.68
CA THR A 2 76.31 7.92 -15.85
C THR A 2 74.92 8.07 -16.49
N LYS A 3 74.19 6.95 -16.62
CA LYS A 3 72.74 6.70 -16.45
C LYS A 3 71.75 7.73 -17.03
N TYR A 4 70.92 7.32 -18.00
CA TYR A 4 69.60 6.71 -17.70
C TYR A 4 68.85 7.47 -16.60
N MET A 5 68.21 8.61 -16.91
CA MET A 5 67.19 9.25 -16.06
C MET A 5 66.53 10.42 -16.81
N LEU A 6 65.75 10.14 -17.87
CA LEU A 6 64.80 11.14 -18.39
C LEU A 6 63.66 10.55 -19.26
N TYR A 7 63.20 9.33 -18.98
CA TYR A 7 62.04 8.72 -19.66
C TYR A 7 61.14 7.93 -18.67
N ILE A 8 61.01 8.44 -17.45
CA ILE A 8 60.06 7.94 -16.45
C ILE A 8 59.36 9.17 -15.89
N TYR A 9 58.45 9.79 -16.66
CA TYR A 9 57.40 10.70 -16.17
C TYR A 9 56.46 11.15 -17.30
N MET A 10 56.12 10.26 -18.24
CA MET A 10 55.03 10.51 -19.19
C MET A 10 54.24 9.25 -19.54
N ILE A 11 54.05 8.38 -18.54
CA ILE A 11 52.94 7.42 -18.48
C ILE A 11 52.22 7.71 -17.17
N LEU A 12 51.68 8.92 -17.07
CA LEU A 12 50.72 9.26 -16.04
C LEU A 12 49.34 9.18 -16.70
N ILE A 13 48.79 7.97 -16.64
CA ILE A 13 47.41 7.70 -16.23
C ILE A 13 46.44 8.83 -16.63
N THR A 14 45.94 8.75 -17.85
CA THR A 14 44.52 8.99 -18.09
C THR A 14 43.92 7.65 -18.54
N PHE A 15 43.92 6.70 -17.61
CA PHE A 15 42.81 5.78 -17.50
C PHE A 15 41.60 6.70 -17.31
N LEU A 16 40.94 7.05 -18.41
CA LEU A 16 39.56 7.49 -18.36
C LEU A 16 38.84 6.35 -17.65
N CYS A 17 38.62 6.52 -16.35
CA CYS A 17 37.59 5.78 -15.66
C CYS A 17 36.33 6.04 -16.47
N PHE A 18 35.98 5.10 -17.34
CA PHE A 18 34.59 4.73 -17.49
C PHE A 18 34.15 4.24 -16.11
N ASN A 19 33.95 5.19 -15.19
CA ASN A 19 32.78 5.09 -14.33
C ASN A 19 31.64 5.27 -15.32
N CYS A 20 31.27 4.16 -15.97
CA CYS A 20 29.88 3.95 -16.28
C CYS A 20 29.23 4.09 -14.90
N SER A 21 28.75 5.29 -14.58
CA SER A 21 27.58 5.39 -13.71
C SER A 21 26.64 4.42 -14.37
N GLU A 22 26.42 3.26 -13.76
CA GLU A 22 25.23 2.50 -14.08
C GLU A 22 24.12 3.55 -14.01
N ALA A 23 23.50 3.84 -15.15
CA ALA A 23 22.26 4.58 -15.10
C ALA A 23 21.42 3.79 -14.10
N PRO A 24 20.77 4.44 -13.11
CA PRO A 24 19.83 3.72 -12.28
C PRO A 24 18.95 2.94 -13.24
N LEU A 25 18.78 1.64 -12.98
CA LEU A 25 18.13 0.72 -13.89
C LEU A 25 16.67 1.19 -14.04
N GLU A 26 16.43 2.14 -14.94
CA GLU A 26 15.11 2.67 -15.21
C GLU A 26 14.36 1.52 -15.84
N ILE A 27 13.47 0.95 -15.04
CA ILE A 27 12.64 -0.15 -15.44
C ILE A 27 11.84 0.34 -16.66
N PRO A 28 11.93 -0.33 -17.82
CA PRO A 28 11.17 0.07 -18.99
C PRO A 28 9.67 0.08 -18.64
N LEU A 29 8.98 1.18 -18.97
CA LEU A 29 7.56 1.39 -18.69
C LEU A 29 6.66 0.30 -19.31
N ASP A 30 7.16 -0.43 -20.31
CA ASP A 30 6.49 -1.53 -21.00
C ASP A 30 6.89 -2.92 -20.48
N SER A 31 7.64 -3.00 -19.38
CA SER A 31 8.02 -4.27 -18.76
C SER A 31 6.81 -4.96 -18.15
N ASN A 32 6.76 -6.29 -18.23
CA ASN A 32 5.72 -7.02 -17.52
C ASN A 32 6.07 -7.24 -16.04
N ARG A 33 5.03 -7.42 -15.21
CA ARG A 33 5.07 -7.80 -13.80
C ARG A 33 4.12 -8.95 -13.54
N ASN A 34 4.52 -9.82 -12.63
CA ASN A 34 3.63 -10.86 -12.13
C ASN A 34 2.60 -10.19 -11.23
N VAL A 35 1.33 -10.46 -11.51
CA VAL A 35 0.18 -10.02 -10.75
C VAL A 35 -0.55 -11.26 -10.28
N ILE A 36 -0.80 -11.37 -8.98
CA ILE A 36 -1.55 -12.46 -8.38
C ILE A 36 -2.97 -11.96 -8.16
N PHE A 37 -3.95 -12.64 -8.75
CA PHE A 37 -5.36 -12.44 -8.47
C PHE A 37 -5.84 -13.56 -7.56
N ASN A 38 -6.43 -13.20 -6.43
CA ASN A 38 -7.11 -14.08 -5.49
C ASN A 38 -8.58 -13.68 -5.46
N VAL A 39 -9.49 -14.64 -5.54
CA VAL A 39 -10.92 -14.41 -5.33
C VAL A 39 -11.47 -15.36 -4.28
N ASN A 40 -11.99 -14.78 -3.20
CA ASN A 40 -12.61 -15.47 -2.10
C ASN A 40 -14.07 -15.77 -2.43
N MET A 41 -14.42 -17.06 -2.40
CA MET A 41 -15.76 -17.57 -2.71
C MET A 41 -16.57 -17.91 -1.45
N SER A 42 -16.07 -17.65 -0.25
CA SER A 42 -16.67 -18.11 1.02
C SER A 42 -18.09 -17.60 1.27
N ASN A 43 -18.45 -16.44 0.72
CA ASN A 43 -19.79 -15.85 0.83
C ASN A 43 -20.74 -16.27 -0.30
N TYR A 44 -20.24 -17.02 -1.28
CA TYR A 44 -21.00 -17.47 -2.43
C TYR A 44 -21.23 -18.99 -2.34
N ASN A 45 -22.41 -19.45 -2.75
CA ASN A 45 -22.68 -20.88 -2.84
C ASN A 45 -21.94 -21.46 -4.06
N PHE A 46 -20.66 -21.76 -3.87
CA PHE A 46 -19.79 -22.38 -4.86
C PHE A 46 -19.63 -23.88 -4.57
N TYR A 47 -19.94 -24.73 -5.54
CA TYR A 47 -19.89 -26.18 -5.41
C TYR A 47 -18.70 -26.77 -6.18
N SER A 48 -17.52 -26.76 -5.57
CA SER A 48 -16.36 -27.49 -6.11
C SER A 48 -16.62 -29.01 -6.12
N PRO A 49 -16.23 -29.76 -7.16
CA PRO A 49 -15.52 -29.35 -8.38
C PRO A 49 -16.45 -29.03 -9.57
N ASN A 50 -17.75 -28.94 -9.34
CA ASN A 50 -18.73 -28.79 -10.42
C ASN A 50 -18.77 -27.38 -10.98
N ASP A 51 -18.47 -26.40 -10.14
CA ASP A 51 -18.42 -25.00 -10.52
C ASP A 51 -17.01 -24.60 -10.94
N SER A 52 -16.92 -23.69 -11.91
CA SER A 52 -15.69 -23.08 -12.40
C SER A 52 -15.73 -21.57 -12.15
N ILE A 53 -14.60 -21.01 -11.72
CA ILE A 53 -14.40 -19.58 -11.55
C ILE A 53 -13.37 -19.10 -12.58
N LYS A 54 -13.68 -17.99 -13.25
CA LYS A 54 -12.83 -17.42 -14.29
C LYS A 54 -12.61 -15.93 -14.07
N LEU A 55 -11.40 -15.47 -14.36
CA LEU A 55 -11.05 -14.06 -14.46
C LEU A 55 -11.22 -13.60 -15.91
N HIS A 56 -11.99 -12.53 -16.12
CA HIS A 56 -12.17 -11.83 -17.40
C HIS A 56 -11.40 -10.51 -17.33
N ILE A 57 -10.36 -10.34 -18.14
CA ILE A 57 -9.45 -9.18 -18.11
C ILE A 57 -8.98 -8.84 -19.53
N ASP A 58 -9.12 -7.58 -19.95
CA ASP A 58 -8.65 -7.09 -21.27
C ASP A 58 -8.98 -8.03 -22.45
N ASN A 59 -10.24 -8.49 -22.53
CA ASN A 59 -10.79 -9.44 -23.52
C ASN A 59 -10.31 -10.89 -23.43
N ASN A 60 -9.47 -11.23 -22.45
CA ASN A 60 -9.04 -12.60 -22.19
C ASN A 60 -9.83 -13.20 -21.03
N VAL A 61 -9.93 -14.52 -21.02
CA VAL A 61 -10.61 -15.28 -19.97
C VAL A 61 -9.67 -16.38 -19.50
N TYR A 62 -9.49 -16.49 -18.19
CA TYR A 62 -8.58 -17.44 -17.57
C TYR A 62 -9.29 -18.20 -16.45
N ASP A 63 -9.10 -19.51 -16.40
CA ASP A 63 -9.55 -20.33 -15.29
C ASP A 63 -8.70 -20.02 -14.04
N MET A 64 -9.35 -19.93 -12.88
CA MET A 64 -8.68 -19.80 -11.58
C MET A 64 -8.76 -21.12 -10.83
N SER A 65 -7.75 -21.41 -10.00
CA SER A 65 -7.64 -22.67 -9.27
C SER A 65 -7.54 -22.44 -7.77
N ASN A 66 -8.19 -23.30 -7.00
CA ASN A 66 -8.01 -23.40 -5.55
C ASN A 66 -7.16 -24.65 -5.28
N SER A 67 -5.90 -24.47 -4.92
CA SER A 67 -4.93 -25.58 -4.78
C SER A 67 -4.81 -26.13 -3.37
N ASP A 68 -5.25 -25.37 -2.38
CA ASP A 68 -5.14 -25.61 -0.95
C ASP A 68 -6.49 -25.82 -0.26
N ASP A 69 -7.58 -25.84 -1.04
CA ASP A 69 -8.96 -26.10 -0.63
C ASP A 69 -9.49 -25.10 0.43
N ASP A 70 -9.03 -23.84 0.39
CA ASP A 70 -9.38 -22.80 1.38
C ASP A 70 -10.55 -21.87 0.95
N ASN A 71 -11.12 -22.12 -0.24
CA ASN A 71 -12.14 -21.32 -0.94
C ASN A 71 -11.62 -19.99 -1.52
N ILE A 72 -10.31 -19.81 -1.58
CA ILE A 72 -9.64 -18.75 -2.31
C ILE A 72 -9.11 -19.35 -3.61
N PHE A 73 -9.56 -18.79 -4.73
CA PHE A 73 -9.09 -19.20 -6.04
C PHE A 73 -8.06 -18.21 -6.53
N SER A 74 -6.91 -18.71 -6.98
CA SER A 74 -5.77 -17.91 -7.36
C SER A 74 -5.38 -18.10 -8.83
N LEU A 75 -4.84 -17.03 -9.42
CA LEU A 75 -4.27 -17.01 -10.76
C LEU A 75 -3.13 -15.99 -10.80
N THR A 76 -1.98 -16.35 -11.40
CA THR A 76 -0.90 -15.41 -11.66
C THR A 76 -0.84 -15.07 -13.14
N LEU A 77 -0.90 -13.77 -13.47
CA LEU A 77 -0.76 -13.24 -14.82
C LEU A 77 0.48 -12.36 -14.93
N ASN A 78 1.03 -12.23 -16.14
CA ASN A 78 2.17 -11.39 -16.44
C ASN A 78 1.68 -10.15 -17.23
N LEU A 79 1.45 -9.03 -16.54
CA LEU A 79 0.78 -7.84 -17.07
C LEU A 79 1.74 -6.65 -17.22
N ILE A 80 1.41 -5.69 -18.08
CA ILE A 80 2.29 -4.55 -18.42
C ILE A 80 2.33 -3.54 -17.27
N LEU A 81 3.52 -3.16 -16.81
CA LEU A 81 3.76 -2.13 -15.80
C LEU A 81 3.08 -0.81 -16.16
N GLY A 82 2.49 -0.14 -15.18
CA GLY A 82 1.82 1.16 -15.33
C GLY A 82 0.52 1.13 -16.14
N LYS A 83 0.13 -0.01 -16.71
CA LYS A 83 -1.12 -0.15 -17.44
C LYS A 83 -2.27 -0.40 -16.47
N GLU A 84 -3.39 0.28 -16.71
CA GLU A 84 -4.67 -0.01 -16.08
C GLU A 84 -5.38 -1.16 -16.80
N TYR A 85 -5.88 -2.12 -16.03
CA TYR A 85 -6.64 -3.26 -16.48
C TYR A 85 -8.03 -3.24 -15.85
N LEU A 86 -9.07 -3.41 -16.66
CA LEU A 86 -10.44 -3.59 -16.20
C LEU A 86 -10.81 -5.07 -16.22
N TYR A 87 -11.42 -5.55 -15.14
CA TYR A 87 -11.70 -6.97 -14.99
C TYR A 87 -12.98 -7.28 -14.21
N LYS A 88 -13.46 -8.52 -14.36
CA LYS A 88 -14.57 -9.14 -13.64
C LYS A 88 -14.36 -10.63 -13.46
N TYR A 89 -15.04 -11.21 -12.50
CA TYR A 89 -15.11 -12.67 -12.32
C TYR A 89 -16.39 -13.26 -12.92
N SER A 90 -16.37 -14.56 -13.22
CA SER A 90 -17.58 -15.32 -13.55
C SER A 90 -17.59 -16.70 -12.91
N VAL A 91 -18.75 -17.14 -12.44
CA VAL A 91 -19.00 -18.55 -12.08
C VAL A 91 -19.77 -19.22 -13.21
N ASN A 92 -19.24 -20.34 -13.73
CA ASN A 92 -19.87 -21.11 -14.82
C ASN A 92 -20.29 -20.22 -16.01
N ASP A 93 -19.37 -19.35 -16.44
CA ASP A 93 -19.55 -18.35 -17.51
C ASP A 93 -20.61 -17.27 -17.24
N SER A 94 -21.24 -17.26 -16.07
CA SER A 94 -22.11 -16.19 -15.62
C SER A 94 -21.29 -15.12 -14.89
N LEU A 95 -21.19 -13.93 -15.48
CA LEU A 95 -20.45 -12.80 -14.89
C LEU A 95 -21.03 -12.41 -13.52
N GLU A 96 -20.14 -11.98 -12.62
CA GLU A 96 -20.51 -11.48 -11.31
C GLU A 96 -21.43 -10.25 -11.41
N ASN A 97 -22.32 -10.11 -10.42
CA ASN A 97 -23.34 -9.07 -10.41
C ASN A 97 -22.84 -7.76 -9.79
N LEU A 98 -21.69 -7.28 -10.27
CA LEU A 98 -21.20 -5.94 -9.96
C LEU A 98 -21.66 -4.93 -11.01
N VAL A 99 -22.06 -3.75 -10.56
CA VAL A 99 -22.47 -2.65 -11.45
C VAL A 99 -21.30 -2.22 -12.35
N ASN A 100 -20.12 -2.07 -11.76
CA ASN A 100 -18.90 -1.61 -12.44
C ASN A 100 -17.90 -2.76 -12.64
N TYR A 101 -16.93 -2.54 -13.53
CA TYR A 101 -15.71 -3.36 -13.59
C TYR A 101 -14.80 -3.02 -12.42
N ARG A 102 -14.02 -3.99 -11.97
CA ARG A 102 -12.88 -3.76 -11.08
C ARG A 102 -11.72 -3.23 -11.91
N SER A 103 -10.79 -2.49 -11.30
CA SER A 103 -9.60 -1.96 -11.98
C SER A 103 -8.34 -2.26 -11.19
N LEU A 104 -7.24 -2.51 -11.91
CA LEU A 104 -5.89 -2.63 -11.36
C LEU A 104 -4.92 -1.81 -12.21
N ILE A 105 -4.07 -0.99 -11.59
CA ILE A 105 -2.87 -0.44 -12.22
C ILE A 105 -1.69 -1.28 -11.77
N VAL A 106 -0.91 -1.78 -12.72
CA VAL A 106 0.25 -2.62 -12.39
C VAL A 106 1.40 -1.75 -11.86
N SER A 107 1.84 -2.01 -10.64
CA SER A 107 2.98 -1.37 -9.97
C SER A 107 4.29 -2.12 -10.22
N ASP A 108 5.43 -1.56 -9.80
CA ASP A 108 6.74 -2.20 -9.96
C ASP A 108 6.95 -3.39 -9.01
N THR A 109 6.38 -3.33 -7.81
CA THR A 109 6.36 -4.40 -6.80
C THR A 109 4.93 -4.66 -6.30
N GLU A 110 4.75 -5.77 -5.57
CA GLU A 110 3.55 -6.04 -4.76
C GLU A 110 2.20 -6.01 -5.49
N ASN A 111 2.16 -6.58 -6.70
CA ASN A 111 0.93 -6.69 -7.47
C ASN A 111 0.07 -7.88 -7.01
N ILE A 112 -0.60 -7.74 -5.87
CA ILE A 112 -1.53 -8.75 -5.34
C ILE A 112 -2.92 -8.14 -5.27
N VAL A 113 -3.89 -8.77 -5.93
CA VAL A 113 -5.30 -8.43 -5.91
C VAL A 113 -6.02 -9.51 -5.10
N SER A 114 -6.75 -9.12 -4.06
CA SER A 114 -7.56 -10.02 -3.24
C SER A 114 -9.00 -9.55 -3.23
N ASP A 115 -9.86 -10.29 -3.92
CA ASP A 115 -11.27 -9.95 -4.13
C ASP A 115 -12.24 -10.88 -3.39
N PHE A 116 -13.44 -10.41 -3.06
CA PHE A 116 -14.60 -11.24 -2.74
C PHE A 116 -15.51 -11.33 -3.97
N TYR A 117 -15.96 -12.54 -4.31
CA TYR A 117 -16.79 -12.72 -5.50
C TYR A 117 -18.14 -12.01 -5.38
N SER A 118 -18.52 -11.25 -6.42
CA SER A 118 -19.78 -10.51 -6.50
C SER A 118 -19.98 -9.45 -5.41
N GLU A 119 -18.93 -9.13 -4.65
CA GLU A 119 -18.91 -8.11 -3.61
C GLU A 119 -17.75 -7.15 -3.88
N ILE A 120 -17.93 -5.86 -3.58
CA ILE A 120 -16.78 -4.94 -3.54
C ILE A 120 -16.01 -5.27 -2.26
N ASN A 121 -14.69 -5.39 -2.36
CA ASN A 121 -13.89 -5.80 -1.21
C ASN A 121 -14.08 -4.77 -0.09
N PRO A 122 -14.23 -5.23 1.16
CA PRO A 122 -14.05 -4.34 2.28
C PRO A 122 -12.68 -3.71 2.13
N THR A 123 -12.64 -2.39 2.03
CA THR A 123 -11.37 -1.70 1.90
C THR A 123 -10.75 -1.57 3.28
N ILE A 124 -9.48 -1.97 3.39
CA ILE A 124 -8.70 -1.89 4.62
C ILE A 124 -7.68 -0.77 4.44
N LEU A 125 -7.65 0.18 5.38
CA LEU A 125 -6.59 1.18 5.48
C LEU A 125 -5.75 0.87 6.72
N ALA A 126 -4.52 0.44 6.51
CA ALA A 126 -3.52 0.30 7.55
C ALA A 126 -2.71 1.59 7.63
N PHE A 127 -2.81 2.30 8.75
CA PHE A 127 -2.02 3.49 9.03
C PHE A 127 -0.86 3.13 9.94
N TYR A 128 0.34 3.57 9.58
CA TYR A 128 1.56 3.47 10.39
C TYR A 128 2.10 4.87 10.63
N VAL A 129 2.32 5.24 11.89
CA VAL A 129 2.79 6.57 12.26
C VAL A 129 4.02 6.45 13.14
N ASP A 130 5.16 6.86 12.61
CA ASP A 130 6.42 6.95 13.33
C ASP A 130 6.39 8.16 14.29
N MET A 131 6.48 7.86 15.59
CA MET A 131 6.50 8.84 16.68
C MET A 131 7.93 9.08 17.22
N SER A 132 8.95 8.43 16.67
CA SER A 132 10.33 8.44 17.18
C SER A 132 10.87 9.85 17.39
N TYR A 133 10.66 10.75 16.43
CA TYR A 133 11.12 12.13 16.53
C TYR A 133 10.40 12.91 17.63
N GLN A 134 9.08 12.74 17.78
CA GLN A 134 8.30 13.41 18.82
C GLN A 134 8.69 12.89 20.21
N ILE A 135 9.04 11.61 20.33
CA ILE A 135 9.59 11.02 21.56
C ILE A 135 10.97 11.61 21.88
N GLU A 136 11.86 11.71 20.89
CA GLU A 136 13.22 12.25 21.07
C GLU A 136 13.20 13.69 21.61
N ILE A 137 12.32 14.53 21.08
CA ILE A 137 12.19 15.94 21.50
C ILE A 137 11.30 16.13 22.74
N GLY A 138 10.73 15.05 23.28
CA GLY A 138 9.93 15.06 24.51
C GLY A 138 8.50 15.58 24.34
N ASN A 139 7.98 15.63 23.12
CA ASN A 139 6.60 16.03 22.82
C ASN A 139 5.60 14.87 22.97
N PHE A 140 6.08 13.63 22.98
CA PHE A 140 5.27 12.43 23.17
C PHE A 140 5.92 11.50 24.19
N ASN A 141 5.20 11.11 25.22
CA ASN A 141 5.62 10.13 26.21
C ASN A 141 4.88 8.81 26.00
N ILE A 142 5.59 7.79 25.51
CA ILE A 142 5.04 6.47 25.20
C ILE A 142 4.32 5.77 26.37
N GLU A 143 4.68 6.10 27.61
CA GLU A 143 4.09 5.47 28.80
C GLU A 143 2.76 6.09 29.22
N THR A 144 2.48 7.34 28.81
CA THR A 144 1.34 8.12 29.33
C THR A 144 0.46 8.72 28.25
N ASP A 145 1.02 8.98 27.07
CA ASP A 145 0.30 9.57 25.96
C ASP A 145 -0.28 8.50 25.04
N SER A 146 -1.25 8.91 24.24
CA SER A 146 -1.93 8.06 23.26
C SER A 146 -1.97 8.76 21.91
N LEU A 147 -2.07 7.97 20.84
CA LEU A 147 -2.21 8.45 19.48
C LEU A 147 -3.55 7.97 18.89
N ASP A 148 -4.31 8.89 18.31
CA ASP A 148 -5.58 8.60 17.65
C ASP A 148 -5.68 9.27 16.28
N ILE A 149 -6.63 8.78 15.47
CA ILE A 149 -6.96 9.35 14.16
C ILE A 149 -8.39 9.89 14.15
N ALA A 150 -8.55 11.14 13.70
CA ALA A 150 -9.84 11.79 13.49
C ALA A 150 -10.00 12.17 12.03
N GLY A 151 -11.16 11.90 11.45
CA GLY A 151 -11.43 12.18 10.05
C GLY A 151 -12.92 12.22 9.69
N ASN A 152 -13.20 12.43 8.41
CA ASN A 152 -14.59 12.44 7.91
C ASN A 152 -15.30 11.09 8.11
N PHE A 153 -14.56 9.98 8.06
CA PHE A 153 -15.09 8.62 8.24
C PHE A 153 -15.55 8.29 9.67
N ASN A 154 -15.07 9.03 10.69
CA ASN A 154 -15.53 8.89 12.07
C ASN A 154 -16.20 10.15 12.63
N GLY A 155 -16.58 11.08 11.75
CA GLY A 155 -17.36 12.26 12.12
C GLY A 155 -16.59 13.33 12.91
N TRP A 156 -15.25 13.37 12.80
CA TRP A 156 -14.39 14.36 13.44
C TRP A 156 -14.66 14.52 14.94
N PRO A 157 -14.43 13.48 15.76
CA PRO A 157 -14.77 13.51 17.18
C PRO A 157 -14.08 14.68 17.89
N SER A 158 -14.84 15.50 18.62
CA SER A 158 -14.34 16.70 19.31
C SER A 158 -13.39 16.40 20.46
N SER A 159 -13.56 15.22 21.04
CA SER A 159 -12.78 14.71 22.16
C SER A 159 -12.96 13.21 22.23
N TYR A 160 -12.12 12.56 23.01
CA TYR A 160 -12.20 11.16 23.35
C TYR A 160 -13.60 10.64 23.73
N ASN A 161 -13.92 9.44 23.25
CA ASN A 161 -14.87 8.53 23.89
C ASN A 161 -14.34 7.09 23.75
N ASN A 162 -14.23 6.36 24.87
CA ASN A 162 -13.72 4.99 25.00
C ASN A 162 -14.51 3.93 24.19
N SER A 163 -15.51 4.37 23.42
CA SER A 163 -16.46 3.57 22.66
C SER A 163 -16.05 3.41 21.19
N GLU A 164 -15.02 4.10 20.69
CA GLU A 164 -14.67 4.10 19.27
C GLU A 164 -13.23 3.60 19.03
N ASN A 165 -13.09 2.64 18.10
CA ASN A 165 -11.87 1.91 17.78
C ASN A 165 -10.92 2.72 16.85
N TYR A 166 -10.44 3.90 17.27
CA TYR A 166 -9.56 4.75 16.44
C TYR A 166 -8.21 5.10 17.08
N PHE A 167 -7.74 4.27 18.02
CA PHE A 167 -6.41 4.39 18.63
C PHE A 167 -5.37 3.60 17.85
N LEU A 168 -4.24 4.26 17.60
CA LEU A 168 -3.07 3.59 17.08
C LEU A 168 -2.31 2.95 18.24
N LYS A 169 -1.67 1.82 17.98
CA LYS A 169 -0.94 1.02 18.98
C LYS A 169 0.48 0.77 18.52
N ASP A 170 1.43 0.87 19.42
CA ASP A 170 2.78 0.35 19.18
C ASP A 170 2.83 -1.13 19.62
N VAL A 171 2.54 -2.03 18.67
CA VAL A 171 2.39 -3.47 18.98
C VAL A 171 3.74 -4.18 19.13
N ASN A 172 4.75 -3.74 18.39
CA ASN A 172 6.07 -4.36 18.31
C ASN A 172 7.16 -3.58 19.07
N GLN A 173 6.80 -2.46 19.70
CA GLN A 173 7.68 -1.60 20.52
C GLN A 173 8.82 -0.96 19.72
N ASP A 174 8.52 -0.50 18.50
CA ASP A 174 9.48 0.19 17.63
C ASP A 174 9.19 1.69 17.46
N ASN A 175 8.25 2.24 18.24
CA ASN A 175 7.72 3.61 18.15
C ASN A 175 6.87 3.90 16.90
N ILE A 176 6.54 2.88 16.09
CA ILE A 176 5.60 3.00 14.99
C ILE A 176 4.23 2.54 15.48
N PHE A 177 3.31 3.49 15.50
CA PHE A 177 1.95 3.26 15.97
C PHE A 177 1.06 2.86 14.80
N GLU A 178 0.30 1.78 14.94
CA GLU A 178 -0.50 1.18 13.87
C GLU A 178 -2.01 1.13 14.17
N ILE A 179 -2.84 1.29 13.13
CA ILE A 179 -4.29 1.00 13.17
C ILE A 179 -4.82 0.55 11.80
N GLU A 180 -5.79 -0.36 11.81
CA GLU A 180 -6.59 -0.72 10.64
C GLU A 180 -7.99 -0.09 10.71
N ILE A 181 -8.38 0.62 9.64
CA ILE A 181 -9.73 1.14 9.44
C ILE A 181 -10.40 0.35 8.31
N THR A 182 -11.61 -0.14 8.55
CA THR A 182 -12.41 -0.91 7.60
C THR A 182 -13.79 -0.27 7.40
N GLY A 183 -14.53 -0.73 6.39
CA GLY A 183 -15.88 -0.24 6.09
C GLY A 183 -15.92 1.03 5.21
N LEU A 184 -14.77 1.40 4.64
CA LEU A 184 -14.68 2.41 3.58
C LEU A 184 -14.80 1.76 2.20
N GLU A 185 -15.25 2.55 1.23
CA GLU A 185 -15.38 2.10 -0.16
C GLU A 185 -14.28 2.70 -1.03
N ALA A 186 -13.82 1.92 -2.02
CA ALA A 186 -12.91 2.41 -3.04
C ALA A 186 -13.47 3.65 -3.75
N GLY A 187 -12.61 4.65 -3.97
CA GLY A 187 -12.95 5.96 -4.51
C GLY A 187 -13.46 6.97 -3.47
N ASN A 188 -13.66 6.58 -2.20
CA ASN A 188 -13.94 7.55 -1.15
C ASN A 188 -12.74 8.50 -0.97
N GLU A 189 -13.02 9.81 -0.93
CA GLU A 189 -12.04 10.80 -0.49
C GLU A 189 -12.13 10.90 1.04
N ILE A 190 -11.04 10.58 1.72
CA ILE A 190 -10.92 10.74 3.16
C ILE A 190 -10.04 11.94 3.49
N GLU A 191 -10.46 12.62 4.54
CA GLU A 191 -9.69 13.67 5.18
C GLU A 191 -9.49 13.29 6.64
N TYR A 192 -8.27 13.43 7.15
CA TYR A 192 -7.95 13.03 8.50
C TYR A 192 -6.76 13.77 9.10
N LYS A 193 -6.62 13.64 10.42
CA LYS A 193 -5.49 14.10 11.23
C LYS A 193 -5.19 13.10 12.34
N PHE A 194 -3.90 12.93 12.65
CA PHE A 194 -3.44 12.28 13.88
C PHE A 194 -3.41 13.28 15.04
N ARG A 195 -3.71 12.81 16.25
CA ARG A 195 -3.72 13.63 17.47
C ARG A 195 -3.07 12.89 18.62
N ILE A 196 -2.38 13.66 19.46
CA ILE A 196 -1.92 13.17 20.75
C ILE A 196 -3.05 13.38 21.76
N ASN A 197 -3.38 12.33 22.51
CA ASN A 197 -4.37 12.34 23.60
C ASN A 197 -5.78 12.78 23.19
N GLY A 198 -6.19 12.60 21.93
CA GLY A 198 -7.48 13.08 21.43
C GLY A 198 -7.62 14.60 21.44
N ASP A 199 -6.51 15.33 21.56
CA ASP A 199 -6.47 16.78 21.70
C ASP A 199 -6.19 17.46 20.36
N TRP A 200 -7.05 18.40 19.99
CA TRP A 200 -6.89 19.20 18.77
C TRP A 200 -5.75 20.21 18.86
N ASP A 201 -5.39 20.67 20.05
CA ASP A 201 -4.24 21.55 20.25
C ASP A 201 -2.90 20.80 20.08
N LEU A 202 -2.93 19.46 20.16
CA LEU A 202 -1.81 18.55 19.93
C LEU A 202 -1.99 17.72 18.64
N ALA A 203 -2.87 18.15 17.75
CA ALA A 203 -3.03 17.54 16.44
C ALA A 203 -1.79 17.79 15.58
N GLU A 204 -1.56 16.90 14.62
CA GLU A 204 -0.49 17.09 13.65
C GLU A 204 -0.67 18.38 12.83
N PHE A 205 0.47 18.93 12.41
CA PHE A 205 0.63 20.25 11.80
C PHE A 205 0.13 21.37 12.74
N PRO A 206 0.95 21.75 13.75
CA PRO A 206 0.59 22.70 14.78
C PRO A 206 0.04 24.02 14.22
N GLY A 207 -0.94 24.62 14.91
CA GLY A 207 -1.58 25.87 14.50
C GLY A 207 -2.69 25.72 13.46
N GLY A 208 -3.24 24.52 13.31
CA GLY A 208 -4.34 24.24 12.37
C GLY A 208 -3.88 24.06 10.93
N GLY A 209 -2.71 23.45 10.72
CA GLY A 209 -2.24 23.06 9.39
C GLY A 209 -3.20 22.12 8.66
N PRO A 210 -2.96 21.83 7.36
CA PRO A 210 -3.92 21.11 6.53
C PRO A 210 -4.26 19.71 7.05
N ASN A 211 -5.42 19.20 6.66
CA ASN A 211 -5.76 17.78 6.81
C ASN A 211 -4.91 16.95 5.84
N ARG A 212 -4.60 15.72 6.22
CA ARG A 212 -4.14 14.72 5.25
C ARG A 212 -5.32 14.31 4.37
N LEU A 213 -5.02 14.03 3.11
CA LEU A 213 -5.99 13.66 2.08
C LEU A 213 -5.59 12.33 1.46
N TYR A 214 -6.55 11.44 1.29
CA TYR A 214 -6.32 10.17 0.59
C TYR A 214 -7.57 9.73 -0.17
N THR A 215 -7.37 9.18 -1.37
CA THR A 215 -8.42 8.50 -2.12
C THR A 215 -8.28 7.01 -1.87
N VAL A 216 -9.27 6.44 -1.21
CA VAL A 216 -9.32 5.03 -0.83
C VAL A 216 -9.26 4.15 -2.08
N LEU A 217 -8.31 3.23 -2.17
CA LEU A 217 -8.20 2.25 -3.26
C LEU A 217 -8.83 0.92 -2.84
N GLY A 218 -9.33 0.13 -3.78
CA GLY A 218 -9.86 -1.20 -3.43
C GLY A 218 -8.78 -2.11 -2.87
N GLY A 219 -9.13 -2.92 -1.86
CA GLY A 219 -8.19 -3.85 -1.22
C GLY A 219 -7.49 -3.26 0.01
N GLU A 220 -6.21 -3.59 0.17
CA GLU A 220 -5.37 -3.08 1.26
C GLU A 220 -4.67 -1.78 0.84
N ASN A 221 -4.73 -0.79 1.71
CA ASN A 221 -4.10 0.51 1.54
C ASN A 221 -3.16 0.70 2.73
N ILE A 222 -1.85 0.73 2.47
CA ILE A 222 -0.84 0.97 3.49
C ILE A 222 -0.44 2.44 3.41
N LEU A 223 -0.60 3.16 4.52
CA LEU A 223 -0.28 4.58 4.64
C LEU A 223 0.70 4.80 5.79
N GLU A 224 1.94 5.13 5.43
CA GLU A 224 3.03 5.33 6.39
C GLU A 224 3.39 6.81 6.49
N PHE A 225 3.53 7.31 7.72
CA PHE A 225 3.82 8.71 8.01
C PHE A 225 4.78 8.85 9.17
N CYS A 226 5.50 9.97 9.23
CA CYS A 226 6.05 10.46 10.50
C CYS A 226 5.14 11.57 11.02
N PHE A 227 4.97 11.64 12.33
CA PHE A 227 4.13 12.68 12.92
C PHE A 227 4.67 14.08 12.58
N ASN A 228 3.79 14.98 12.12
CA ASN A 228 4.13 16.30 11.53
C ASN A 228 5.00 16.27 10.26
N ASP A 229 5.21 15.10 9.64
CA ASP A 229 6.20 14.89 8.57
C ASP A 229 7.64 15.25 9.00
N GLU A 230 7.93 15.10 10.30
CA GLU A 230 9.25 15.38 10.88
C GLU A 230 10.00 14.08 11.19
N GLY A 231 11.31 14.07 10.92
CA GLY A 231 12.19 12.96 11.33
C GLY A 231 12.11 11.69 10.46
N CYS A 232 11.43 11.73 9.31
CA CYS A 232 11.44 10.62 8.35
C CYS A 232 12.86 10.39 7.80
N ASN A 233 13.44 9.22 8.08
CA ASN A 233 14.75 8.80 7.57
C ASN A 233 14.63 7.53 6.73
#